data_AF-F8PH79-F1
#
_entry.id   AF-F8PH79-F1
#
_cell.length_a   1.000
_cell.length_b   1.000
_cell.length_c   1.000
_cell.angle_alpha   90.00
_cell.angle_beta   90.00
_cell.angle_gamma   90.00
#
_symmetry.space_group_name_H-M   'P 1'
#
loop_
_entity.id
_entity.type
_entity.pdbx_description
1 polymer ?
#
loop_
_entity_poly.entity_id
_entity_poly.type
_entity_poly.pdbx_seq_one_letter_code
_entity_poly.pdbx_strand_id
1 'polypeptide(L)'
;KLQSGETLITSDQWPLFLYAGLDYDSTDPWKGLLHNNLLVLAYKYIFLSPSSVNSNTEAYATRSSNAHLHGMHQVTHGSIAYIATQVCFAFLIQLVFSCTDTITDSEWFFNSILGLLQDPDEIEEVNDLIAWWNQYVLDCPPCILVCSVVC
;
A
#
# COMPACT_ATOMS: atom_id res chain seq x y z
N LYS A 1 19.98 -29.62 13.80
CA LYS A 1 19.86 -28.51 14.78
C LYS A 1 20.75 -27.38 14.28
N LEU A 2 20.17 -26.40 13.61
CA LEU A 2 20.83 -25.14 13.29
C LEU A 2 20.04 -24.07 14.03
N GLN A 3 20.73 -23.44 14.98
CA GLN A 3 20.27 -22.31 15.75
C GLN A 3 20.55 -21.04 14.96
N SER A 4 19.65 -20.08 15.11
CA SER A 4 19.74 -18.67 14.71
C SER A 4 19.63 -18.38 13.22
N GLY A 5 18.70 -17.49 12.91
CA GLY A 5 18.45 -16.94 11.60
C GLY A 5 17.50 -15.77 11.76
N GLU A 6 17.93 -14.71 12.46
CA GLU A 6 17.42 -13.37 12.19
C GLU A 6 17.76 -13.07 10.73
N THR A 7 16.87 -13.45 9.82
CA THR A 7 16.89 -12.94 8.45
C THR A 7 16.34 -11.54 8.52
N LEU A 8 17.22 -10.58 8.79
CA LEU A 8 16.99 -9.18 8.48
C LEU A 8 16.79 -9.15 6.97
N ILE A 9 15.54 -9.03 6.54
CA ILE A 9 15.19 -9.04 5.13
C ILE A 9 15.82 -7.80 4.50
N THR A 10 16.87 -8.02 3.72
CA THR A 10 17.40 -7.04 2.78
C THR A 10 16.26 -6.65 1.82
N SER A 11 16.18 -5.37 1.45
CA SER A 11 15.19 -4.79 0.53
C SER A 11 14.87 -5.66 -0.72
N ASP A 12 15.80 -6.50 -1.13
CA ASP A 12 15.71 -7.45 -2.25
C ASP A 12 14.64 -8.57 -2.14
N GLN A 13 13.93 -8.72 -1.01
CA GLN A 13 12.91 -9.79 -0.86
C GLN A 13 11.46 -9.29 -0.87
N TRP A 14 11.25 -8.00 -1.12
CA TRP A 14 9.91 -7.43 -1.12
C TRP A 14 9.15 -7.71 -2.43
N PRO A 15 7.84 -8.02 -2.38
CA PRO A 15 7.08 -8.34 -3.58
C PRO A 15 7.02 -7.19 -4.60
N LEU A 16 7.14 -7.50 -5.88
CA LEU A 16 7.14 -6.50 -6.97
C LEU A 16 5.89 -5.62 -7.01
N PHE A 17 4.74 -6.08 -6.48
CA PHE A 17 3.52 -5.26 -6.45
C PHE A 17 3.64 -4.01 -5.59
N LEU A 18 4.64 -3.93 -4.69
CA LEU A 18 4.90 -2.73 -3.93
C LEU A 18 5.47 -1.61 -4.81
N TYR A 19 6.17 -1.96 -5.89
CA TYR A 19 6.87 -1.02 -6.74
C TYR A 19 5.98 -0.48 -7.87
N ALA A 20 6.13 0.80 -8.17
CA ALA A 20 5.51 1.43 -9.33
C ALA A 20 5.93 0.71 -10.61
N GLY A 21 4.96 0.41 -11.48
CA GLY A 21 5.23 -0.31 -12.73
C GLY A 21 5.70 -1.77 -12.56
N LEU A 22 5.69 -2.32 -11.33
CA LEU A 22 6.26 -3.64 -11.01
C LEU A 22 7.76 -3.75 -11.33
N ASP A 23 8.47 -2.63 -11.27
CA ASP A 23 9.90 -2.54 -11.62
C ASP A 23 10.73 -2.23 -10.37
N TYR A 24 11.68 -3.11 -10.06
CA TYR A 24 12.60 -2.95 -8.93
C TYR A 24 13.98 -2.54 -9.42
N ASP A 25 14.49 -1.44 -8.89
CA ASP A 25 15.82 -0.92 -9.19
C ASP A 25 16.77 -1.23 -8.03
N SER A 26 17.71 -2.16 -8.23
CA SER A 26 18.67 -2.53 -7.18
C SER A 26 19.70 -1.43 -6.87
N THR A 27 19.81 -0.41 -7.71
CA THR A 27 20.69 0.73 -7.48
C THR A 27 20.02 1.83 -6.67
N ASP A 28 18.70 1.85 -6.64
CA ASP A 28 17.85 2.79 -5.89
C ASP A 28 16.59 2.05 -5.38
N PRO A 29 16.67 1.36 -4.24
CA PRO A 29 15.59 0.52 -3.74
C PRO A 29 14.32 1.28 -3.35
N TRP A 30 14.40 2.59 -3.11
CA TRP A 30 13.24 3.44 -2.82
C TRP A 30 12.45 3.83 -4.06
N LYS A 31 13.08 3.70 -5.24
CA LYS A 31 12.47 4.09 -6.50
C LYS A 31 11.17 3.34 -6.75
N GLY A 32 10.08 4.09 -6.70
CA GLY A 32 8.74 3.55 -6.92
C GLY A 32 8.22 2.66 -5.79
N LEU A 33 8.96 2.49 -4.69
CA LEU A 33 8.53 1.69 -3.57
C LEU A 33 7.26 2.28 -2.94
N LEU A 34 6.25 1.43 -2.72
CA LEU A 34 4.92 1.79 -2.22
C LEU A 34 4.14 2.80 -3.08
N HIS A 35 4.56 3.01 -4.34
CA HIS A 35 3.90 3.91 -5.31
C HIS A 35 3.04 3.16 -6.34
N ASN A 36 2.82 1.85 -6.18
CA ASN A 36 1.98 1.10 -7.10
C ASN A 36 0.51 1.57 -7.03
N ASN A 37 -0.09 1.88 -8.19
CA ASN A 37 -1.49 2.32 -8.31
C ASN A 37 -2.48 1.35 -7.66
N LEU A 38 -2.18 0.05 -7.63
CA LEU A 38 -3.00 -0.95 -6.95
C LEU A 38 -3.17 -0.64 -5.46
N LEU A 39 -2.09 -0.21 -4.79
CA LEU A 39 -2.13 0.18 -3.38
C LEU A 39 -3.02 1.41 -3.18
N VAL A 40 -2.88 2.41 -4.05
CA VAL A 40 -3.69 3.64 -3.99
C VAL A 40 -5.18 3.33 -4.15
N LEU A 41 -5.54 2.47 -5.11
CA LEU A 41 -6.92 2.05 -5.34
C LEU A 41 -7.48 1.27 -4.14
N ALA A 42 -6.71 0.35 -3.57
CA ALA A 42 -7.09 -0.41 -2.38
C ALA A 42 -7.29 0.51 -1.17
N TYR A 43 -6.40 1.49 -0.98
CA TYR A 43 -6.52 2.49 0.07
C TYR A 43 -7.81 3.29 -0.05
N LYS A 44 -8.10 3.83 -1.24
CA LYS A 44 -9.33 4.58 -1.52
C LYS A 44 -10.58 3.74 -1.27
N TYR A 45 -10.56 2.48 -1.70
CA TYR A 45 -11.67 1.56 -1.49
C TYR A 45 -11.95 1.29 0.00
N ILE A 46 -10.90 1.06 0.80
CA ILE A 46 -11.00 0.69 2.21
C ILE A 46 -11.26 1.90 3.12
N PHE A 47 -10.47 2.96 2.98
CA PHE A 47 -10.47 4.10 3.91
C PHE A 47 -11.32 5.28 3.45
N LEU A 48 -11.53 5.47 2.14
CA LEU A 48 -12.37 6.57 1.67
C LEU A 48 -13.82 6.11 1.46
N SER A 49 -14.08 5.38 0.37
CA SER A 49 -15.38 4.82 -0.02
C SER A 49 -15.23 4.14 -1.39
N PRO A 50 -15.97 3.04 -1.70
CA PRO A 50 -16.01 2.45 -3.04
C PRO A 50 -16.35 3.45 -4.17
N SER A 51 -17.14 4.49 -3.87
CA SER A 51 -17.48 5.56 -4.82
C SER A 51 -16.30 6.45 -5.21
N SER A 52 -15.19 6.43 -4.47
CA SER A 52 -13.95 7.15 -4.82
C SER A 52 -13.09 6.42 -5.86
N VAL A 53 -13.44 5.16 -6.17
CA VAL A 53 -12.71 4.29 -7.11
C VAL A 53 -13.48 4.08 -8.40
N ASN A 54 -14.81 4.24 -8.40
CA ASN A 54 -15.66 3.92 -9.55
C ASN A 54 -16.59 5.10 -9.90
N SER A 55 -16.38 5.71 -11.08
CA SER A 55 -17.24 6.79 -11.61
C SER A 55 -18.57 6.28 -12.20
N ASN A 56 -18.71 4.97 -12.44
CA ASN A 56 -19.88 4.35 -13.06
C ASN A 56 -20.91 3.81 -12.05
N THR A 57 -20.66 3.92 -10.74
CA THR A 57 -21.65 3.53 -9.75
C THR A 57 -22.48 4.76 -9.41
N GLU A 58 -23.75 4.79 -9.84
CA GLU A 58 -24.77 5.76 -9.39
C GLU A 58 -25.16 5.54 -7.91
N ALA A 59 -24.19 5.20 -7.07
CA ALA A 59 -24.36 5.17 -5.63
C ALA A 59 -24.18 6.60 -5.13
N TYR A 60 -25.29 7.33 -5.05
CA TYR A 60 -25.41 8.48 -4.17
C TYR A 60 -24.85 8.08 -2.81
N ALA A 61 -23.67 8.61 -2.45
CA ALA A 61 -23.04 8.35 -1.17
C ALA A 61 -23.98 8.85 -0.07
N THR A 62 -24.71 7.92 0.56
CA THR A 62 -25.64 8.23 1.65
C THR A 62 -24.91 8.40 2.99
N ARG A 63 -23.61 8.08 3.02
CA ARG A 63 -22.72 8.30 4.16
C ARG A 63 -21.44 8.99 3.70
N SER A 64 -20.97 9.94 4.51
CA SER A 64 -19.64 10.51 4.40
C SER A 64 -18.56 9.43 4.44
N SER A 65 -17.48 9.66 3.70
CA SER A 65 -16.29 8.81 3.67
C SER A 65 -15.79 8.48 5.08
N ASN A 66 -15.28 7.27 5.31
CA ASN A 66 -14.72 6.87 6.61
C ASN A 66 -13.58 7.80 7.03
N ALA A 67 -12.74 8.26 6.09
CA ALA A 67 -11.72 9.26 6.36
C ALA A 67 -12.30 10.60 6.85
N HIS A 68 -13.40 11.07 6.26
CA HIS A 68 -14.09 12.28 6.73
C HIS A 68 -14.75 12.08 8.10
N LEU A 69 -15.37 10.92 8.33
CA LEU A 69 -15.98 10.56 9.63
C LEU A 69 -14.95 10.46 10.76
N HIS A 70 -13.73 10.04 10.43
CA HIS A 70 -12.64 9.88 11.40
C HIS A 70 -11.65 11.06 11.42
N GLY A 71 -11.89 12.13 10.64
CA GLY A 71 -10.98 13.28 10.57
C GLY A 71 -9.58 12.91 10.10
N MET A 72 -9.45 11.91 9.22
CA MET A 72 -8.16 11.54 8.63
C MET A 72 -7.74 12.60 7.62
N HIS A 73 -6.90 13.53 8.08
CA HIS A 73 -6.32 14.61 7.29
C HIS A 73 -4.98 14.23 6.64
N GLN A 74 -4.42 13.08 7.00
CA GLN A 74 -3.14 12.60 6.49
C GLN A 74 -3.13 11.07 6.46
N VAL A 75 -2.51 10.52 5.42
CA VAL A 75 -2.17 9.11 5.36
C VAL A 75 -1.13 8.79 6.44
N THR A 76 -1.32 7.70 7.18
CA THR A 76 -0.39 7.26 8.23
C THR A 76 0.48 6.10 7.76
N HIS A 77 1.70 5.96 8.30
CA HIS A 77 2.58 4.82 8.03
C HIS A 77 1.86 3.48 8.21
N GLY A 78 1.13 3.34 9.33
CA GLY A 78 0.36 2.13 9.62
C GLY A 78 -0.75 1.86 8.61
N SER A 79 -1.39 2.90 8.06
CA SER A 79 -2.41 2.72 7.02
C SER A 79 -1.82 2.25 5.69
N ILE A 80 -0.62 2.72 5.31
CA ILE A 80 0.09 2.23 4.11
C ILE A 80 0.52 0.78 4.29
N ALA A 81 1.16 0.45 5.42
CA ALA A 81 1.56 -0.92 5.75
C ALA A 81 0.35 -1.86 5.75
N TYR A 82 -0.78 -1.42 6.33
CA TYR A 82 -2.02 -2.21 6.33
C TYR A 82 -2.51 -2.50 4.92
N ILE A 83 -2.56 -1.51 4.02
CA ILE A 83 -2.99 -1.72 2.63
C ILE A 83 -2.05 -2.66 1.89
N ALA A 84 -0.74 -2.47 2.03
CA ALA A 84 0.24 -3.39 1.44
C ALA A 84 0.00 -4.82 1.90
N THR A 85 -0.24 -5.04 3.20
CA THR A 85 -0.59 -6.37 3.75
C THR A 85 -1.91 -6.90 3.22
N GLN A 86 -2.96 -6.08 3.11
CA GLN A 86 -4.26 -6.52 2.56
C GLN A 86 -4.14 -6.93 1.09
N VAL A 87 -3.40 -6.16 0.29
CA VAL A 87 -3.14 -6.49 -1.12
C VAL A 87 -2.27 -7.75 -1.20
N CYS A 88 -1.21 -7.86 -0.41
CA CYS A 88 -0.39 -9.06 -0.32
C CYS A 88 -1.24 -10.28 0.00
N PHE A 89 -2.11 -10.20 1.02
CA PHE A 89 -3.01 -11.27 1.40
C PHE A 89 -3.99 -11.63 0.28
N ALA A 90 -4.57 -10.66 -0.42
CA ALA A 90 -5.45 -10.91 -1.56
C ALA A 90 -4.73 -11.65 -2.71
N PHE A 91 -3.46 -11.35 -2.96
CA PHE A 91 -2.62 -12.07 -3.92
C PHE A 91 -2.19 -13.45 -3.40
N LEU A 92 -1.83 -13.56 -2.12
CA LEU A 92 -1.44 -14.81 -1.48
C LEU A 92 -2.63 -15.78 -1.33
N ILE A 93 -3.87 -15.31 -1.19
CA ILE A 93 -5.07 -16.16 -1.26
C ILE A 93 -5.14 -16.90 -2.60
N GLN A 94 -4.66 -16.31 -3.70
CA GLN A 94 -4.57 -17.01 -4.99
C GLN A 94 -3.51 -18.13 -4.98
N LEU A 95 -2.48 -18.01 -4.15
CA LEU A 95 -1.38 -18.97 -4.00
C LEU A 95 -1.66 -20.05 -2.93
N VAL A 96 -2.48 -19.75 -1.91
CA VAL A 96 -2.86 -20.64 -0.78
C VAL A 96 -3.72 -21.83 -1.20
N PHE A 97 -4.25 -21.87 -2.42
CA PHE A 97 -4.69 -23.14 -3.00
C PHE A 97 -3.55 -24.18 -3.14
N SER A 98 -2.29 -23.82 -2.82
CA SER A 98 -1.14 -24.69 -2.96
C SER A 98 -0.18 -24.83 -1.75
N CYS A 99 -0.31 -24.11 -0.62
CA CYS A 99 0.53 -24.44 0.56
C CYS A 99 0.05 -23.84 1.89
N THR A 100 0.17 -24.62 2.97
CA THR A 100 -0.21 -24.29 4.36
C THR A 100 0.95 -23.61 5.10
N ASP A 101 0.98 -22.27 5.19
CA ASP A 101 1.81 -21.51 6.18
C ASP A 101 1.52 -19.99 6.20
N THR A 102 0.26 -19.55 6.02
CA THR A 102 -0.02 -18.14 5.66
C THR A 102 -0.22 -17.12 6.80
N ILE A 103 -0.42 -17.55 8.04
CA ILE A 103 -0.76 -16.60 9.13
C ILE A 103 0.50 -15.87 9.63
N THR A 104 1.64 -16.57 9.70
CA THR A 104 2.91 -16.05 10.24
C THR A 104 3.58 -15.01 9.34
N ASP A 105 3.30 -15.04 8.02
CA ASP A 105 3.98 -14.17 7.05
C ASP A 105 3.37 -12.75 6.99
N SER A 106 2.05 -12.61 7.21
CA SER A 106 1.35 -11.33 7.09
C SER A 106 1.67 -10.31 8.19
N GLU A 107 1.80 -10.76 9.45
CA GLU A 107 2.20 -9.91 10.57
C GLU A 107 3.65 -9.47 10.39
N TRP A 108 4.52 -10.41 9.99
CA TRP A 108 5.92 -10.11 9.69
C TRP A 108 6.03 -9.07 8.56
N PHE A 109 5.28 -9.26 7.46
CA PHE A 109 5.26 -8.32 6.33
C PHE A 109 4.77 -6.93 6.72
N PHE A 110 3.69 -6.85 7.52
CA PHE A 110 3.21 -5.58 8.05
C PHE A 110 4.28 -4.87 8.88
N ASN A 111 4.91 -5.60 9.81
CA ASN A 111 5.93 -5.04 10.69
C ASN A 111 7.21 -4.67 9.93
N SER A 112 7.56 -5.40 8.86
CA SER A 112 8.70 -5.07 8.00
C SER A 112 8.49 -3.74 7.27
N ILE A 113 7.31 -3.52 6.67
CA ILE A 113 6.98 -2.24 6.03
C ILE A 113 6.89 -1.14 7.07
N LEU A 114 6.21 -1.39 8.19
CA LEU A 114 6.08 -0.39 9.24
C LEU A 114 7.43 0.00 9.84
N GLY A 115 8.34 -0.97 9.99
CA GLY A 115 9.71 -0.76 10.44
C GLY A 115 10.47 0.19 9.50
N LEU A 116 10.42 -0.05 8.18
CA LEU A 116 11.03 0.85 7.20
C LEU A 116 10.44 2.27 7.29
N LEU A 117 9.12 2.40 7.37
CA LEU A 117 8.43 3.70 7.44
C LEU A 117 8.64 4.45 8.76
N GLN A 118 9.21 3.80 9.77
CA GLN A 118 9.53 4.40 11.07
C GLN A 118 11.04 4.52 11.29
N ASP A 119 11.85 4.10 10.33
CA ASP A 119 13.30 4.19 10.41
C ASP A 119 13.72 5.67 10.34
N PRO A 120 14.40 6.21 11.37
CA PRO A 120 14.88 7.58 11.35
C PRO A 120 15.90 7.84 10.25
N ASP A 121 16.61 6.81 9.77
CA ASP A 121 17.62 6.94 8.71
C ASP A 121 16.97 7.15 7.33
N GLU A 122 15.70 6.75 7.17
CA GLU A 122 14.93 6.81 5.91
C GLU A 122 13.88 7.94 5.91
N ILE A 123 13.99 8.89 6.85
CA ILE A 123 12.95 9.90 7.10
C ILE A 123 12.70 10.84 5.91
N GLU A 124 13.71 11.09 5.08
CA GLU A 124 13.59 11.98 3.91
C GLU A 124 12.69 11.33 2.85
N GLU A 125 12.99 10.08 2.48
CA GLU A 125 12.24 9.26 1.55
C GLU A 125 10.81 8.97 2.04
N VAL A 126 10.66 8.71 3.34
CA VAL A 126 9.35 8.50 3.98
C VAL A 126 8.49 9.77 3.90
N ASN A 127 9.07 10.95 4.14
CA ASN A 127 8.32 12.21 4.04
C ASN A 127 7.86 12.47 2.61
N ASP A 128 8.71 12.23 1.61
CA ASP A 128 8.35 12.34 0.20
C ASP A 128 7.25 11.36 -0.19
N LEU A 129 7.34 10.11 0.27
CA LEU A 129 6.30 9.09 0.10
C LEU A 129 4.97 9.59 0.69
N ILE A 130 4.97 10.07 1.94
CA ILE A 130 3.74 10.55 2.60
C ILE A 130 3.16 11.76 1.87
N ALA A 131 3.98 12.71 1.42
CA ALA A 131 3.54 13.85 0.64
C ALA A 131 2.84 13.41 -0.66
N TRP A 132 3.44 12.45 -1.37
CA TRP A 132 2.85 11.85 -2.57
C TRP A 132 1.50 11.17 -2.26
N TRP A 133 1.44 10.34 -1.22
CA TRP A 133 0.20 9.65 -0.83
C TRP A 133 -0.94 10.63 -0.51
N ASN A 134 -0.65 11.72 0.21
CA ASN A 134 -1.66 12.74 0.52
C ASN A 134 -2.19 13.41 -0.75
N GLN A 135 -1.30 13.75 -1.69
CA GLN A 135 -1.70 14.36 -2.97
C GLN A 135 -2.62 13.44 -3.79
N TYR A 136 -2.31 12.13 -3.86
CA TYR A 136 -3.06 11.21 -4.72
C TYR A 136 -4.35 10.68 -4.08
N VAL A 137 -4.39 10.58 -2.75
CA VAL A 137 -5.55 10.04 -2.02
C VAL A 137 -6.49 11.13 -1.52
N LEU A 138 -5.97 12.23 -0.98
CA LEU A 138 -6.77 13.26 -0.31
C LEU A 138 -7.12 14.44 -1.23
N ASP A 139 -6.21 14.83 -2.12
CA ASP A 139 -6.42 15.98 -3.03
C ASP A 139 -7.08 15.61 -4.36
N CYS A 140 -7.50 14.35 -4.55
CA CYS A 140 -8.15 13.93 -5.78
C CYS A 140 -9.65 14.27 -5.75
N PRO A 141 -10.14 15.25 -6.55
CA PRO A 141 -11.58 15.38 -6.77
C PRO A 141 -12.12 14.07 -7.39
N PRO A 142 -13.39 13.72 -7.16
CA PRO A 142 -13.96 12.40 -7.49
C PRO A 142 -14.05 12.03 -8.99
N CYS A 143 -13.21 12.59 -9.88
CA CYS A 143 -13.41 12.49 -11.33
C CYS A 143 -12.18 12.15 -12.19
N ILE A 144 -11.00 11.80 -11.65
CA ILE A 144 -9.85 11.48 -12.52
C ILE A 144 -9.42 10.02 -12.34
N LEU A 145 -10.17 9.11 -12.96
CA LEU A 145 -9.76 7.71 -13.19
C LEU A 145 -10.00 7.28 -14.64
N VAL A 146 -9.83 8.21 -15.59
CA VAL A 146 -9.86 7.89 -17.03
C VAL A 146 -8.54 8.20 -17.74
N CYS A 147 -7.51 8.73 -17.08
CA CYS A 147 -6.32 9.24 -17.80
C CYS A 147 -5.00 8.47 -17.60
N SER A 148 -4.98 7.27 -17.01
CA SER A 148 -3.71 6.51 -16.86
C SER A 148 -3.77 5.04 -17.26
N VAL A 149 -4.81 4.62 -17.99
CA VAL A 149 -4.86 3.27 -18.60
C VAL A 149 -4.78 3.33 -20.14
N VAL A 150 -4.64 4.52 -20.74
CA VAL A 150 -4.36 4.67 -22.17
C VAL A 150 -3.35 5.80 -22.37
N CYS A 151 -2.07 5.48 -22.24
CA CYS A 151 -0.97 5.96 -23.08
C CYS A 151 0.30 5.17 -22.76
#